data_AF-A0A7X1ZN07-F1
#
_entry.id   AF-A0A7X1ZN07-F1
#
_cell.length_a   1.000
_cell.length_b   1.000
_cell.length_c   1.000
_cell.angle_alpha   90.00
_cell.angle_beta   90.00
_cell.angle_gamma   90.00
#
_symmetry.space_group_name_H-M   'P 1'
#
loop_
_entity.id
_entity.type
_entity.pdbx_description
1 polymer ?
#
loop_
_entity_poly.entity_id
_entity_poly.type
_entity_poly.pdbx_seq_one_letter_code
_entity_poly.pdbx_strand_id
1 'polypeptide(L)'
;MPIYEYKCKECGKVTEVFVRSLHQEIDLSCSQCNSKNLQKIFSTPAVIKTGNSSAKGLTCCGETERCETPPCSDGGVCRKD
;
A
#
# COMPACT_ATOMS: atom_id res chain seq x y z
N MET A 1 -8.14 -7.12 6.96
CA MET A 1 -8.20 -6.66 8.36
C MET A 1 -7.65 -5.25 8.42
N PRO A 2 -8.50 -4.21 8.54
CA PRO A 2 -8.03 -2.83 8.59
C PRO A 2 -7.42 -2.49 9.95
N ILE A 3 -6.25 -1.87 9.92
CA ILE A 3 -5.63 -1.21 11.07
C ILE A 3 -5.87 0.28 10.89
N TYR A 4 -6.32 0.95 11.95
CA TYR A 4 -6.50 2.40 11.96
C TYR A 4 -5.60 3.03 13.01
N GLU A 5 -5.08 4.21 12.70
CA GLU A 5 -4.29 5.00 13.61
C GLU A 5 -5.14 6.11 14.21
N TYR A 6 -4.93 6.39 15.49
CA TYR A 6 -5.59 7.45 16.22
C TYR A 6 -4.57 8.30 16.96
N LYS A 7 -4.67 9.62 16.82
CA LYS A 7 -3.87 10.60 17.56
C LYS A 7 -4.71 11.26 18.65
N CYS A 8 -4.22 11.25 19.88
CA CYS A 8 -4.85 11.99 20.97
C CYS A 8 -4.65 13.50 20.78
N LYS A 9 -5.73 14.28 20.88
CA LYS A 9 -5.65 15.75 20.77
C LYS A 9 -5.07 16.42 22.01
N GLU A 10 -5.11 15.75 23.16
CA GLU A 10 -4.61 16.31 24.43
C GLU A 10 -3.10 16.11 24.60
N CYS A 11 -2.62 14.85 24.47
CA CYS A 11 -1.21 14.53 24.69
C CYS A 11 -0.40 14.28 23.40
N GLY A 12 -1.06 14.25 22.24
CA GLY A 12 -0.40 14.04 20.94
C GLY A 12 0.03 12.61 20.64
N LYS A 13 -0.12 11.65 21.56
CA LYS A 13 0.29 10.26 21.36
C LYS A 13 -0.56 9.56 20.29
N VAL A 14 0.10 8.75 19.46
CA VAL A 14 -0.52 7.94 18.41
C VAL A 14 -0.66 6.50 18.90
N THR A 15 -1.82 5.90 18.63
CA THR A 15 -2.13 4.50 18.94
C THR A 15 -2.71 3.82 17.71
N GLU A 16 -2.29 2.58 17.47
CA GLU A 16 -2.82 1.72 16.41
C GLU A 16 -3.92 0.82 16.96
N VAL A 17 -5.03 0.73 16.24
CA VAL A 17 -6.20 -0.05 16.62
C VAL A 17 -6.56 -0.99 15.49
N PHE A 18 -6.56 -2.27 15.83
CA PHE A 18 -6.99 -3.33 14.94
C PHE A 18 -8.51 -3.48 15.00
N VAL A 19 -9.20 -3.32 13.86
CA VAL A 19 -10.66 -3.37 13.79
C VAL A 19 -11.12 -4.67 13.12
N ARG A 20 -11.84 -5.51 13.88
CA ARG A 20 -12.39 -6.78 13.36
C ARG A 20 -13.60 -6.56 12.45
N SER A 21 -14.43 -5.55 12.72
CA SER A 21 -15.61 -5.20 11.93
C SER A 21 -15.79 -3.69 11.87
N LEU A 22 -16.13 -3.14 10.69
CA LEU A 22 -16.28 -1.70 10.46
C LEU A 22 -17.41 -1.05 11.30
N HIS A 23 -18.38 -1.84 11.75
CA HIS A 23 -19.52 -1.39 12.57
C HIS A 23 -19.28 -1.55 14.08
N GLN A 24 -18.07 -1.94 14.48
CA GLN A 24 -17.77 -2.06 15.90
C GLN A 24 -17.52 -0.67 16.49
N GLU A 25 -18.38 -0.24 17.41
CA GLU A 25 -18.10 0.91 18.27
C GLU A 25 -16.95 0.53 19.21
N ILE A 26 -15.80 1.19 19.06
CA ILE A 26 -14.63 0.94 19.88
C ILE A 26 -14.52 2.11 20.87
N ASP A 27 -14.76 1.85 22.16
CA ASP A 27 -14.56 2.85 23.22
C ASP A 27 -13.06 3.02 23.47
N LEU A 28 -12.43 3.82 22.60
CA LEU A 28 -11.00 4.09 22.63
C LEU A 28 -10.72 5.27 23.56
N SER A 29 -9.82 5.04 24.52
CA SER A 29 -9.25 6.08 25.38
C SER A 29 -7.73 6.08 25.24
N CYS A 30 -7.13 7.27 25.40
CA CYS A 30 -5.68 7.39 25.36
C CYS A 30 -5.03 6.71 26.58
N SER A 31 -4.10 5.78 26.35
CA SER A 31 -3.39 5.07 27.43
C SER A 31 -2.42 5.92 28.26
N GLN A 32 -2.27 7.23 27.97
CA GLN A 32 -1.41 8.14 28.74
C GLN A 32 -2.20 9.15 29.55
N CYS A 33 -3.18 9.80 28.93
CA CYS A 33 -3.95 10.87 29.59
C CYS A 33 -5.41 10.49 29.85
N ASN A 34 -5.83 9.26 29.52
CA ASN A 34 -7.20 8.76 29.64
C ASN A 34 -8.26 9.57 28.88
N SER A 35 -7.85 10.49 28.00
CA SER A 35 -8.77 11.29 27.19
C SER A 35 -9.45 10.43 26.12
N LYS A 36 -10.75 10.65 25.94
CA LYS A 36 -11.54 10.10 24.82
C LYS A 36 -11.44 10.94 23.54
N ASN A 37 -10.72 12.07 23.60
CA ASN A 37 -10.55 12.99 22.47
C ASN A 37 -9.45 12.48 21.51
N LEU A 38 -9.78 11.42 20.77
CA LEU A 38 -8.93 10.79 19.78
C LEU A 38 -9.40 11.14 18.37
N GLN A 39 -8.45 11.46 17.49
CA GLN A 39 -8.72 11.73 16.08
C GLN A 39 -8.11 10.62 15.23
N LYS A 40 -8.92 10.00 14.36
CA LYS A 40 -8.43 9.06 13.36
C LYS A 40 -7.48 9.79 12.40
N ILE A 41 -6.29 9.24 12.21
CA ILE A 41 -5.30 9.71 11.25
C ILE A 41 -5.04 8.62 10.20
N PHE A 42 -4.49 9.02 9.06
CA PHE A 42 -4.05 8.12 8.01
C PHE A 42 -2.54 8.20 7.93
N SER A 43 -1.87 7.04 7.89
CA SER A 43 -0.44 6.96 7.68
C SER A 43 -0.09 7.60 6.34
N THR A 44 0.92 8.46 6.31
CA THR A 44 1.47 8.96 5.05
C THR A 44 2.24 7.82 4.37
N PRO A 45 1.87 7.40 3.15
CA PRO A 45 2.64 6.38 2.46
C PRO A 45 4.05 6.91 2.19
N ALA A 46 5.07 6.09 2.46
CA ALA A 46 6.43 6.43 2.09
C ALA A 46 6.51 6.50 0.56
N VAL A 47 6.88 7.67 0.03
CA VAL A 47 7.14 7.83 -1.41
C VAL A 47 8.47 7.14 -1.70
N ILE A 48 8.39 5.94 -2.27
CA ILE A 48 9.57 5.29 -2.86
C ILE A 48 9.93 6.12 -4.10
N LYS A 49 10.99 6.92 -4.01
CA LYS A 49 11.63 7.51 -5.19
C LYS A 49 12.34 6.37 -5.92
N THR A 50 11.63 5.69 -6.83
CA THR A 50 12.28 4.82 -7.80
C THR A 50 13.20 5.72 -8.62
N GLY A 51 14.51 5.64 -8.36
CA GLY A 51 15.51 6.34 -9.17
C GLY A 51 15.24 6.02 -10.64
N ASN A 52 15.53 6.98 -11.51
CA ASN A 52 15.18 6.97 -12.94
C ASN A 52 15.88 5.87 -13.78
N SER A 53 16.37 4.82 -13.14
CA SER A 53 16.87 3.58 -13.72
C SER A 53 15.76 2.53 -13.73
N SER A 54 14.60 2.85 -14.32
CA SER A 54 13.83 1.77 -14.92
C SER A 54 14.67 1.32 -16.11
N ALA A 55 15.31 0.16 -16.01
CA ALA A 55 15.80 -0.51 -17.22
C ALA A 55 14.61 -0.51 -18.17
N LYS A 56 14.75 0.08 -19.37
CA LYS A 56 13.67 0.09 -20.37
C LYS A 56 13.16 -1.34 -20.44
N GLY A 57 11.96 -1.56 -19.92
CA GLY A 57 11.38 -2.89 -19.87
C GLY A 57 11.35 -3.40 -21.29
N LEU A 58 11.93 -4.57 -21.52
CA LEU A 58 11.78 -5.23 -22.80
C LEU A 58 10.28 -5.49 -23.02
N THR A 59 9.84 -5.40 -24.26
CA THR A 59 8.52 -5.81 -24.68
C THR A 59 8.38 -7.34 -24.51
N CYS A 60 7.24 -7.90 -24.92
CA CYS A 60 7.03 -9.35 -24.90
C CYS A 60 8.24 -10.07 -25.54
N CYS A 61 8.70 -11.17 -24.93
CA CYS A 61 9.82 -11.98 -25.42
C CYS A 61 11.22 -11.36 -25.36
N GLY A 62 11.43 -10.24 -24.66
CA GLY A 62 12.78 -9.70 -24.47
C GLY A 62 13.25 -8.76 -25.58
N GLU A 63 12.32 -8.26 -26.40
CA GLU A 63 12.61 -7.31 -27.49
C GLU A 63 12.55 -5.85 -27.02
N THR A 64 13.21 -4.93 -27.73
CA THR A 64 13.17 -3.49 -27.39
C THR A 64 12.00 -2.76 -28.05
N GLU A 65 11.40 -3.33 -29.09
CA GLU A 65 10.31 -2.76 -29.89
C GLU A 65 9.07 -3.65 -29.85
N ARG A 66 7.89 -3.09 -30.16
CA ARG A 66 6.64 -3.84 -30.19
C ARG A 66 6.47 -4.49 -31.57
N CYS A 67 6.46 -5.82 -31.61
CA CYS A 67 6.14 -6.57 -32.82
C CYS A 67 4.63 -6.51 -33.12
N GLU A 68 4.25 -6.55 -34.41
CA GLU A 68 2.85 -6.61 -34.83
C GLU A 68 2.22 -7.98 -34.49
N THR A 69 3.01 -9.05 -34.53
CA THR A 69 2.58 -10.40 -34.15
C THR A 69 3.65 -11.04 -33.27
N PRO A 70 3.42 -11.18 -31.96
CA PRO A 70 4.39 -11.80 -31.08
C PRO A 70 4.44 -13.32 -31.33
N PRO A 71 5.58 -13.98 -31.09
CA PRO A 71 5.72 -15.43 -31.28
C PRO A 71 4.79 -16.26 -30.38
N CYS A 72 4.20 -15.65 -29.35
CA CYS A 72 3.17 -16.24 -28.51
C CYS A 72 1.76 -16.23 -29.13
N SER A 73 1.54 -15.50 -30.23
CA SER A 73 0.24 -15.44 -30.93
C SER A 73 0.00 -16.60 -31.89
N ASP A 74 1.07 -17.26 -32.38
CA ASP A 74 0.99 -18.35 -33.36
C ASP A 74 0.96 -19.76 -32.72
N GLY A 75 0.54 -19.85 -31.45
CA GLY A 75 0.47 -21.12 -30.71
C GLY A 75 1.84 -21.67 -30.25
N GLY A 76 2.91 -20.90 -30.42
CA GLY A 76 4.24 -21.20 -29.86
C GLY A 76 4.32 -20.96 -28.35
N VAL A 77 5.18 -21.70 -27.67
CA VAL A 77 5.40 -21.54 -26.22
C VAL A 77 6.31 -20.34 -25.96
N CYS A 78 5.79 -19.32 -25.27
CA CYS A 78 6.60 -18.20 -24.80
C CYS A 78 7.30 -18.59 -23.48
N ARG A 79 8.63 -18.70 -23.50
CA ARG A 79 9.43 -18.88 -22.28
C ARG A 79 10.48 -17.78 -22.18
N LYS A 80 10.73 -17.35 -20.95
CA LYS A 80 11.89 -16.57 -20.58
C LYS A 80 12.90 -17.58 -20.06
N ASP A 81 14.04 -17.76 -20.75
CA ASP A 81 15.17 -18.53 -20.18
C ASP A 81 15.67 -17.86 -18.88
#